data_AF-A0A2N3AQI4-F1
#
_entry.id   AF-A0A2N3AQI4-F1
#
_cell.length_a   1.000
_cell.length_b   1.000
_cell.length_c   1.000
_cell.angle_alpha   90.00
_cell.angle_beta   90.00
_cell.angle_gamma   90.00
#
_symmetry.space_group_name_H-M   'P 1'
#
loop_
_entity.id
_entity.type
_entity.pdbx_description
1 polymer ?
#
loop_
_entity_poly.entity_id
_entity_poly.type
_entity_poly.pdbx_seq_one_letter_code
_entity_poly.pdbx_strand_id
1 'polypeptide(L)' 'MVKRKVSKTEVKKERNPKKVKIVLEKKGYKEGKLPKDKELHHVKPVAKGGKTTPKNTRVISKAKHKKIHKNRREKGKI' A
#
# COMPACT_ATOMS: atom_id res chain seq x y z
N MET A 1 13.21 -20.98 -2.81
CA MET A 1 13.47 -19.72 -2.08
C MET A 1 12.29 -19.40 -1.15
N VAL A 2 12.43 -19.66 0.16
CA VAL A 2 11.41 -19.25 1.14
C VAL A 2 11.42 -17.72 1.19
N LYS A 3 10.35 -17.08 0.71
CA LYS A 3 10.19 -15.62 0.84
C LYS A 3 10.15 -15.30 2.33
N ARG A 4 11.26 -14.79 2.89
CA ARG A 4 11.33 -14.30 4.27
C ARG A 4 10.16 -13.34 4.49
N LYS A 5 9.24 -13.70 5.38
CA LYS A 5 8.16 -12.81 5.82
C LYS A 5 8.81 -11.64 6.56
N VAL A 6 8.44 -10.43 6.17
CA VAL A 6 8.93 -9.20 6.81
C VAL A 6 8.43 -9.15 8.25
N SER A 7 9.27 -8.69 9.19
CA SER A 7 8.88 -8.60 10.60
C SER A 7 7.74 -7.61 10.81
N LYS A 8 6.93 -7.78 11.87
CA LYS A 8 5.85 -6.84 12.20
C LYS A 8 6.38 -5.41 12.39
N THR A 9 7.58 -5.27 12.95
CA THR A 9 8.25 -3.97 13.19
C THR A 9 8.61 -3.27 11.89
N GLU A 10 9.16 -3.99 10.91
CA GLU A 10 9.46 -3.44 9.59
C GLU A 10 8.17 -3.06 8.83
N VAL A 11 7.12 -3.88 8.92
CA VAL A 11 5.81 -3.54 8.33
C VAL A 11 5.26 -2.24 8.93
N LYS A 12 5.35 -2.05 10.25
CA LYS A 12 4.95 -0.81 10.92
C LYS A 12 5.80 0.38 10.47
N LYS A 13 7.12 0.22 10.37
CA LYS A 13 8.04 1.26 9.85
C LYS A 13 7.67 1.68 8.44
N GLU A 14 7.27 0.74 7.59
CA GLU A 14 6.92 1.03 6.21
C GLU A 14 5.53 1.65 6.04
N ARG A 15 4.60 1.31 6.92
CA ARG A 15 3.25 1.91 7.00
C ARG A 15 3.20 3.20 7.84
N ASN A 16 4.35 3.76 8.22
CA ASN A 16 4.40 4.99 9.00
C ASN A 16 3.64 6.13 8.28
N PRO A 17 2.73 6.85 8.96
CA PRO A 17 1.99 7.97 8.39
C PRO A 17 2.88 9.03 7.73
N LYS A 18 4.07 9.30 8.29
CA LYS A 18 5.03 10.26 7.70
C LYS A 18 5.48 9.83 6.30
N LYS A 19 5.78 8.53 6.09
CA LYS A 19 6.16 8.01 4.77
C LYS A 19 5.01 8.07 3.78
N VAL A 20 3.80 7.76 4.24
CA VAL A 20 2.59 7.83 3.42
C VAL A 20 2.33 9.26 2.97
N LYS A 21 2.44 10.24 3.89
CA LYS A 21 2.28 11.66 3.59
C LYS A 21 3.24 12.13 2.50
N ILE A 22 4.53 11.84 2.63
CA ILE A 22 5.57 12.18 1.63
C ILE A 22 5.25 11.57 0.25
N VAL A 23 4.77 10.32 0.21
CA VAL A 23 4.41 9.66 -1.06
C VAL A 23 3.17 10.29 -1.69
N LEU A 24 2.19 10.70 -0.88
CA LEU A 24 0.98 11.36 -1.35
C LEU A 24 1.29 12.76 -1.90
N GLU A 25 2.12 13.54 -1.22
CA GLU A 25 2.61 14.84 -1.69
C GLU A 25 3.34 14.70 -3.02
N LYS A 26 4.26 13.72 -3.15
CA LYS A 26 4.96 13.41 -4.41
C LYS A 26 4.04 12.98 -5.56
N LYS A 27 2.82 12.55 -5.26
CA LYS A 27 1.80 12.19 -6.26
C LYS A 27 0.84 13.35 -6.59
N GLY A 28 1.08 14.54 -6.03
CA GLY A 28 0.27 15.74 -6.28
C GLY A 28 -0.90 15.92 -5.30
N TYR A 29 -0.99 15.13 -4.23
CA TYR A 29 -2.02 15.30 -3.21
C TYR A 29 -1.55 16.30 -2.15
N LYS A 30 -2.08 17.53 -2.22
CA LYS A 30 -1.80 18.59 -1.24
C LYS A 30 -2.10 18.09 0.18
N GLU A 31 -1.26 18.50 1.13
CA GLU A 31 -1.30 18.09 2.54
C GLU A 31 -1.09 16.58 2.80
N GLY A 32 -0.79 15.79 1.75
CA GLY A 32 -0.72 14.34 1.83
C GLY A 32 -2.04 13.69 2.21
N LYS A 33 -3.17 14.30 1.81
CA LYS A 33 -4.52 13.78 2.05
C LYS A 33 -5.14 13.25 0.75
N LEU A 34 -5.81 12.11 0.86
CA LEU A 34 -6.57 11.54 -0.24
C LEU A 34 -8.04 11.99 -0.18
N PRO A 35 -8.71 12.13 -1.33
CA PRO A 35 -10.17 12.24 -1.38
C PRO A 35 -10.85 11.07 -0.66
N LYS A 36 -12.06 11.30 -0.14
CA LYS A 36 -12.80 10.34 0.70
C LYS A 36 -12.98 8.95 0.07
N ASP A 37 -13.05 8.87 -1.26
CA ASP A 37 -13.29 7.62 -1.99
C ASP A 37 -12.03 6.95 -2.55
N LYS A 38 -10.84 7.50 -2.23
CA LYS A 38 -9.55 7.00 -2.69
C LYS A 38 -8.73 6.42 -1.54
N GLU A 39 -7.95 5.39 -1.85
CA GLU A 39 -7.04 4.73 -0.92
C GLU A 39 -5.68 4.51 -1.57
N LEU A 40 -4.63 4.57 -0.75
CA LEU A 40 -3.27 4.25 -1.16
C LEU A 40 -3.07 2.73 -1.11
N HIS A 41 -2.93 2.11 -2.27
CA HIS A 41 -2.71 0.68 -2.42
C HIS A 41 -1.25 0.35 -2.74
N HIS A 42 -0.66 -0.62 -2.02
CA HIS A 42 0.64 -1.18 -2.35
C HIS A 42 0.52 -2.31 -3.39
N VAL A 43 1.17 -2.16 -4.54
CA VAL A 43 1.21 -3.16 -5.60
C VAL A 43 1.85 -4.45 -5.09
N LYS A 44 3.09 -4.36 -4.59
CA LYS A 44 3.73 -5.40 -3.79
C LYS A 44 3.37 -5.18 -2.32
N PRO A 45 2.72 -6.14 -1.64
CA PRO A 45 2.36 -6.00 -0.24
C PRO A 45 3.58 -5.77 0.65
N VAL A 46 3.44 -4.90 1.66
CA VAL A 46 4.50 -4.63 2.65
C VAL A 46 4.95 -5.90 3.36
N ALA A 47 4.01 -6.78 3.73
CA ALA A 47 4.31 -8.09 4.34
C ALA A 47 5.19 -9.01 3.47
N LYS A 48 5.26 -8.75 2.16
CA LYS A 48 6.10 -9.48 1.19
C LYS A 48 7.33 -8.67 0.76
N GLY A 49 7.73 -7.64 1.51
CA GLY A 49 8.87 -6.77 1.21
C GLY A 49 8.56 -5.63 0.24
N GLY A 50 7.30 -5.21 0.16
CA GLY A 50 6.91 -4.00 -0.57
C GLY A 50 7.26 -2.73 0.21
N LYS A 51 7.80 -1.71 -0.47
CA LYS A 51 8.11 -0.40 0.12
C LYS A 51 7.02 0.63 -0.18
N THR A 52 6.83 1.61 0.70
CA THR A 52 5.97 2.79 0.52
C THR A 52 6.73 3.81 -0.31
N THR A 53 6.73 3.58 -1.62
CA THR A 53 7.37 4.45 -2.62
C THR A 53 6.37 4.85 -3.70
N PRO A 54 6.59 5.95 -4.44
CA PRO A 54 5.70 6.34 -5.53
C PRO A 54 5.53 5.27 -6.60
N LYS A 55 6.57 4.45 -6.84
CA LYS A 55 6.57 3.35 -7.82
C LYS A 55 5.74 2.14 -7.35
N ASN A 56 5.80 1.79 -6.06
CA ASN A 56 5.08 0.62 -5.52
C ASN A 56 3.67 0.96 -4.99
N THR A 57 3.29 2.23 -4.99
CA THR A 57 1.98 2.68 -4.49
C THR A 57 1.12 3.24 -5.62
N ARG A 58 -0.18 2.94 -5.57
CA ARG A 58 -1.19 3.46 -6.48
C ARG A 58 -2.32 4.05 -5.65
N VAL A 59 -2.84 5.19 -6.08
CA VAL A 59 -4.07 5.71 -5.52
C VAL A 59 -5.21 5.15 -6.35
N ILE A 60 -6.10 4.41 -5.72
CA ILE A 60 -7.23 3.74 -6.38
C ILE A 60 -8.52 4.00 -5.61
N SER A 61 -9.67 3.78 -6.23
CA SER A 61 -10.94 3.87 -5.50
C SER A 61 -11.06 2.76 -4.46
N LYS A 62 -11.79 3.03 -3.38
CA LYS A 62 -12.15 2.04 -2.35
C LYS A 62 -12.76 0.77 -2.95
N ALA A 63 -13.66 0.92 -3.92
CA ALA A 63 -14.28 -0.20 -4.62
C ALA A 63 -13.26 -1.07 -5.36
N LYS A 64 -12.35 -0.45 -6.13
CA LYS A 64 -11.27 -1.16 -6.83
C LYS A 64 -10.32 -1.85 -5.86
N HIS A 65 -10.01 -1.19 -4.73
CA HIS A 65 -9.15 -1.76 -3.70
C HIS A 65 -9.75 -3.04 -3.10
N LYS A 66 -11.04 -2.99 -2.73
CA LYS A 66 -11.79 -4.15 -2.24
C LYS A 66 -11.81 -5.29 -3.27
N LYS A 67 -12.07 -4.98 -4.55
CA LYS A 67 -12.07 -5.99 -5.64
C LYS A 67 -10.70 -6.67 -5.78
N ILE A 68 -9.60 -5.91 -5.75
CA ILE A 68 -8.24 -6.47 -5.80
C ILE A 68 -7.98 -7.41 -4.61
N HIS A 69 -8.39 -7.02 -3.41
CA HIS A 69 -8.24 -7.86 -2.23
C HIS A 69 -9.08 -9.14 -2.32
N LYS A 70 -10.33 -9.06 -2.79
CA LYS A 70 -11.20 -10.21 -3.03
C LYS A 70 -10.52 -11.20 -4.00
N ASN A 71 -10.09 -10.72 -5.16
CA ASN A 71 -9.44 -11.55 -6.18
C ASN A 71 -8.12 -12.17 -5.70
N ARG A 72 -7.38 -11.51 -4.80
CA ARG A 72 -6.15 -12.05 -4.21
C ARG A 72 -6.43 -13.15 -3.19
N ARG A 73 -7.51 -13.01 -2.41
CA ARG A 73 -7.97 -14.02 -1.45
C ARG A 73 -8.43 -15.29 -2.17
N GLU A 74 -9.26 -15.14 -3.22
CA GLU A 74 -9.72 -16.26 -4.06
C GLU A 74 -8.55 -17.04 -4.68
N LYS A 75 -7.42 -16.37 -4.97
CA LYS A 75 -6.22 -17.00 -5.54
C LYS A 75 -5.23 -17.51 -4.48
N GLY A 76 -5.56 -17.50 -3.19
CA GLY A 76 -4.67 -17.92 -2.09
C GLY A 76 -3.39 -17.05 -1.97
N LYS A 77 -3.44 -15.80 -2.45
CA LYS A 77 -2.26 -14.90 -2.48
C LYS A 77 -2.18 -13.95 -1.29
N ILE A 78 -3.21 -13.92 -0.45
CA ILE A 78 -3.31 -13.16 0.82
C ILE A 78 -3.97 -14.06 1.85
#